data_AF-K2CSA9-F1
#
_entry.id   AF-K2CSA9-F1
#
_cell.length_a   1.000
_cell.length_b   1.000
_cell.length_c   1.000
_cell.angle_alpha   90.00
_cell.angle_beta   90.00
_cell.angle_gamma   90.00
#
_symmetry.space_group_name_H-M   'P 1'
#
loop_
_entity.id
_entity.type
_entity.pdbx_description
1 polymer ?
#
loop_
_entity_poly.entity_id
_entity_poly.type
_entity_poly.pdbx_seq_one_letter_code
_entity_poly.pdbx_strand_id
1 'polypeptide(L)' 'MDIPRVALIHDYLVQYGGAEKTLEIMSDIFPEAEIFTGIYKPDLLSKK' A
#
# COMPACT_ATOMS: atom_id res chain seq x y z
N MET A 1 24.97 -8.24 -7.23
CA MET A 1 23.75 -7.79 -7.92
C MET A 1 23.12 -6.76 -7.01
N ASP A 2 22.83 -5.57 -7.51
CA ASP A 2 22.18 -4.53 -6.72
C ASP A 2 20.70 -4.89 -6.55
N ILE A 3 20.21 -4.76 -5.32
CA ILE A 3 18.79 -4.98 -5.02
C ILE A 3 18.03 -3.77 -5.60
N PRO A 4 17.01 -3.99 -6.46
CA PRO A 4 16.25 -2.88 -7.01
C PRO A 4 15.54 -2.11 -5.90
N ARG A 5 15.58 -0.78 -5.98
CA ARG A 5 14.79 0.09 -5.10
C ARG A 5 13.34 0.12 -5.62
N VAL A 6 12.39 -0.22 -4.76
CA VAL A 6 10.96 -0.36 -5.11
C VAL A 6 10.16 0.72 -4.40
N ALA A 7 9.15 1.25 -5.09
CA ALA A 7 8.11 2.09 -4.51
C ALA A 7 6.74 1.48 -4.87
N LEU A 8 5.81 1.48 -3.93
CA LEU A 8 4.44 1.02 -4.13
C LEU A 8 3.52 2.23 -4.25
N ILE A 9 2.72 2.30 -5.31
CA ILE A 9 1.77 3.39 -5.54
C ILE A 9 0.36 2.82 -5.52
N HIS A 10 -0.51 3.42 -4.71
CA HIS A 10 -1.93 3.06 -4.62
C HIS A 10 -2.79 4.33 -4.76
N ASP A 11 -3.71 4.37 -5.71
CA ASP A 11 -4.42 5.60 -6.10
C ASP A 11 -5.06 6.34 -4.92
N TYR A 12 -5.74 5.61 -4.05
CA TYR A 12 -6.34 6.14 -2.83
C TYR A 12 -6.44 5.07 -1.73
N LEU A 13 -6.33 5.47 -0.47
CA LEU A 13 -6.50 4.65 0.72
C LEU A 13 -7.63 5.23 1.58
N VAL A 14 -8.86 4.85 1.23
CA VAL A 14 -10.10 5.35 1.87
C VAL A 14 -11.08 4.24 2.27
N GLN A 15 -10.81 3.00 1.87
CA GLN A 15 -11.64 1.84 2.14
C GLN A 15 -10.75 0.59 2.19
N TYR A 16 -11.30 -0.54 2.62
CA TYR A 16 -10.60 -1.82 2.58
C TYR A 16 -11.28 -2.79 1.62
N GLY A 17 -10.59 -3.10 0.52
CA GLY A 17 -11.07 -3.95 -0.56
C GLY A 17 -9.99 -4.85 -1.14
N GLY A 18 -10.16 -5.28 -2.40
CA GLY A 18 -9.22 -6.18 -3.06
C GLY A 18 -7.87 -5.54 -3.35
N ALA A 19 -7.87 -4.26 -3.74
CA ALA A 19 -6.65 -3.52 -4.07
C ALA A 19 -5.77 -3.30 -2.83
N GLU A 20 -6.38 -3.00 -1.68
CA GLU A 20 -5.66 -2.83 -0.41
C GLU A 20 -5.10 -4.15 0.10
N LYS A 21 -5.82 -5.28 -0.08
CA LYS A 21 -5.26 -6.62 0.18
C LYS A 21 -4.08 -6.92 -0.72
N THR A 22 -4.12 -6.52 -1.99
CA THR A 22 -2.96 -6.64 -2.88
C THR A 22 -1.80 -5.78 -2.38
N LEU A 23 -2.06 -4.54 -1.94
CA LEU A 23 -1.04 -3.67 -1.36
C LEU A 23 -0.41 -4.28 -0.09
N GLU A 24 -1.20 -4.90 0.79
CA GLU A 24 -0.70 -5.62 1.97
C GLU A 24 0.31 -6.71 1.57
N ILE A 25 -0.07 -7.60 0.64
CA ILE A 25 0.82 -8.68 0.17
C ILE A 25 2.04 -8.12 -0.58
N MET A 26 1.88 -7.05 -1.37
CA MET A 26 3.00 -6.39 -2.01
C MET A 26 3.97 -5.79 -0.99
N SER A 27 3.46 -5.29 0.14
CA SER A 27 4.28 -4.76 1.24
C SER A 27 5.02 -5.89 1.98
N ASP A 28 4.42 -7.07 2.11
CA ASP A 28 5.10 -8.26 2.66
C ASP A 28 6.26 -8.73 1.74
N ILE A 29 6.07 -8.65 0.42
CA ILE A 29 7.09 -9.03 -0.58
C ILE A 29 8.22 -7.99 -0.64
N PHE A 30 7.88 -6.71 -0.54
CA PHE A 30 8.82 -5.58 -0.63
C PHE A 30 8.79 -4.73 0.66
N PRO A 31 9.33 -5.25 1.78
CA PRO A 31 9.20 -4.60 3.10
C PRO A 31 9.91 -3.24 3.19
N GLU A 32 10.90 -2.99 2.33
CA GLU A 32 11.65 -1.72 2.27
C GLU A 32 11.01 -0.69 1.32
N ALA A 33 9.90 -1.03 0.66
CA ALA A 33 9.28 -0.14 -0.31
C ALA A 33 8.47 0.96 0.36
N GLU A 34 8.72 2.21 -0.04
CA GLU A 34 7.88 3.34 0.36
C GLU A 34 6.51 3.26 -0.34
N ILE A 35 5.45 3.53 0.41
CA ILE A 35 4.07 3.52 -0.10
C ILE A 35 3.62 4.96 -0.34
N PHE A 36 3.23 5.25 -1.58
CA PHE A 36 2.67 6.53 -2.00
C PHE A 36 1.19 6.38 -2.35
N THR A 37 0.39 7.37 -1.95
CA THR A 37 -1.02 7.43 -2.34
C THR A 37 -1.44 8.87 -2.61
N GLY A 38 -2.37 9.06 -3.55
CA GLY A 38 -2.91 10.37 -3.87
C GLY A 38 -3.87 10.89 -2.80
N ILE A 39 -4.59 9.99 -2.13
CA ILE A 39 -5.59 10.33 -1.10
C ILE A 39 -5.47 9.36 0.06
N TYR A 40 -5.18 9.88 1.25
CA TYR A 40 -5.16 9.10 2.49
C TYR A 40 -6.24 9.58 3.46
N LYS A 41 -7.23 8.73 3.75
CA LYS A 41 -8.32 8.99 4.71
C LYS A 41 -8.48 7.80 5.66
N PRO A 42 -7.58 7.64 6.64
CA PRO A 42 -7.61 6.50 7.56
C PRO A 42 -8.89 6.45 8.41
N ASP A 43 -9.55 7.59 8.64
CA ASP A 43 -10.83 7.65 9.37
C ASP A 43 -11.97 6.90 8.68
N LEU A 44 -11.85 6.67 7.36
CA LEU A 44 -12.82 5.91 6.57
C LEU A 44 -12.50 4.42 6.52
N LEU A 45 -11.29 4.03 6.93
CA LEU A 45 -10.91 2.62 7.04
C LEU A 45 -11.64 2.04 8.25
N SER A 46 -12.53 1.07 8.01
CA SER A 46 -13.16 0.33 9.09
C SER A 46 -12.07 -0.29 9.96
N LYS A 47 -12.09 -0.02 11.26
CA LYS A 47 -11.31 -0.80 12.22
C LYS A 47 -11.80 -2.23 12.14
N LYS A 48 -10.98 -3.09 11.54
CA LYS A 48 -11.17 -4.53 11.60
C LYS A 48 -11.17 -4.99 13.05
#